data_AF-A0A1C6RYH6-F1
#
_entry.id   AF-A0A1C6RYH6-F1
#
_cell.length_a   1.000
_cell.length_b   1.000
_cell.length_c   1.000
_cell.angle_alpha   90.00
_cell.angle_beta   90.00
_cell.angle_gamma   90.00
#
_symmetry.space_group_name_H-M   'P 1'
#
loop_
_entity.id
_entity.type
_entity.pdbx_description
1 polymer ?
#
loop_
_entity_poly.entity_id
_entity_poly.type
_entity_poly.pdbx_seq_one_letter_code
_entity_poly.pdbx_strand_id
1 'polypeptide(L)' 'MTRRVQYGDYLVAVAMTLARRHRPVWSWTRWRRICRCGAELPCRARHRIPINRGHWPGEQG' A
#
# COMPACT_ATOMS: atom_id res chain seq x y z
N MET A 1 19.28 -2.66 20.01
CA MET A 1 17.93 -2.41 20.55
C MET A 1 16.88 -2.97 19.61
N THR A 2 16.22 -4.07 19.97
CA THR A 2 15.10 -4.63 19.22
C THR A 2 13.85 -3.79 19.49
N ARG A 3 13.60 -2.80 18.64
CA ARG A 3 12.39 -1.96 18.69
C ARG A 3 11.18 -2.86 18.40
N ARG A 4 10.41 -3.19 19.44
CA ARG A 4 9.14 -3.91 19.29
C ARG A 4 8.13 -2.96 18.65
N VAL A 5 7.76 -3.25 17.42
CA VAL A 5 6.69 -2.52 16.73
C VAL A 5 5.36 -3.07 17.24
N GLN A 6 4.46 -2.18 17.66
CA GLN A 6 3.10 -2.59 17.99
C GLN A 6 2.40 -3.09 16.73
N TYR A 7 1.55 -4.12 16.90
CA TYR A 7 0.78 -4.68 15.79
C TYR A 7 -0.08 -3.61 15.09
N GLY A 8 -0.57 -2.61 15.84
CA GLY A 8 -1.28 -1.46 15.29
C GLY A 8 -0.46 -0.65 14.29
N ASP A 9 0.80 -0.34 14.61
CA ASP A 9 1.69 0.42 13.71
C ASP A 9 1.99 -0.36 12.42
N TYR A 10 2.11 -1.68 12.53
CA TYR A 10 2.22 -2.57 11.37
C TYR A 10 0.99 -2.47 10.46
N LEU A 11 -0.22 -2.55 11.05
CA LEU A 11 -1.47 -2.42 10.29
C LEU A 11 -1.60 -1.05 9.62
N VAL A 12 -1.20 0.02 10.30
CA VAL A 12 -1.22 1.38 9.75
C VAL A 12 -0.24 1.50 8.57
N ALA A 13 0.99 1.01 8.71
CA ALA A 13 1.99 1.02 7.63
C ALA A 13 1.51 0.19 6.41
N VAL A 14 0.89 -0.97 6.66
CA VAL A 14 0.24 -1.80 5.63
C VAL A 14 -0.85 -1.01 4.91
N ALA A 15 -1.79 -0.43 5.66
CA ALA A 15 -2.92 0.31 5.11
C ALA A 15 -2.45 1.49 4.24
N MET A 16 -1.46 2.26 4.72
CA MET A 16 -0.88 3.36 3.97
C MET A 16 -0.19 2.89 2.67
N THR A 17 0.54 1.77 2.74
CA THR A 17 1.21 1.21 1.57
C THR A 17 0.21 0.76 0.51
N LEU A 18 -0.87 0.09 0.95
CA LEU A 18 -1.97 -0.31 0.07
C LEU A 18 -2.68 0.91 -0.52
N ALA A 19 -3.01 1.93 0.28
CA ALA A 19 -3.66 3.15 -0.21
C ALA A 19 -2.84 3.89 -1.28
N ARG A 20 -1.50 3.93 -1.14
CA ARG A 20 -0.60 4.51 -2.15
C ARG A 20 -0.57 3.70 -3.45
N ARG A 21 -0.59 2.36 -3.35
CA ARG A 21 -0.49 1.46 -4.50
C ARG A 21 -1.82 1.24 -5.23
N HIS A 22 -2.95 1.28 -4.51
CA HIS A 22 -4.29 1.06 -5.05
C HIS A 22 -5.04 2.35 -5.39
N ARG A 23 -4.33 3.42 -5.78
CA ARG A 23 -5.01 4.62 -6.27
C ARG A 23 -5.76 4.31 -7.58
N PRO A 24 -7.06 4.67 -7.68
CA PRO A 24 -7.80 4.55 -8.93
C PRO A 24 -7.22 5.52 -9.97
N VAL A 25 -7.05 5.05 -11.19
CA VAL A 25 -6.66 5.86 -12.35
C VAL A 25 -7.64 5.61 -13.49
N TRP A 26 -7.84 6.62 -14.32
CA TRP A 26 -8.68 6.49 -15.51
C TRP A 26 -7.85 5.85 -16.64
N SER A 27 -8.34 4.76 -17.23
CA SER A 27 -7.77 4.19 -18.44
C SER A 27 -8.61 4.60 -19.63
N TRP A 28 -8.06 5.48 -20.47
CA TRP A 28 -8.69 5.86 -21.73
C TRP A 28 -8.76 4.67 -22.69
N THR A 29 -7.71 3.83 -22.74
CA THR A 29 -7.69 2.63 -23.58
C THR A 29 -8.79 1.62 -23.25
N ARG A 30 -9.16 1.48 -21.97
CA ARG A 30 -10.21 0.56 -21.51
C ARG A 30 -11.52 1.26 -21.17
N TRP A 31 -11.60 2.58 -21.37
CA TRP A 31 -12.74 3.44 -21.02
C TRP A 31 -13.31 3.18 -19.61
N ARG A 32 -12.45 2.95 -18.61
CA ARG A 32 -12.88 2.59 -17.24
C ARG A 32 -11.88 2.99 -16.16
N ARG A 33 -12.35 3.05 -14.90
CA ARG A 33 -11.47 3.16 -13.73
C ARG A 33 -10.75 1.85 -13.49
N ILE A 34 -9.42 1.89 -13.51
CA ILE A 34 -8.56 0.77 -13.14
C ILE A 34 -7.74 1.15 -11.91
N CYS A 35 -7.31 0.17 -11.13
CA CYS A 35 -6.32 0.41 -10.10
C CYS A 35 -4.93 0.57 -10.74
N ARG A 36 -4.04 1.38 -10.15
CA ARG A 36 -2.64 1.53 -10.60
C ARG A 36 -1.85 0.20 -10.63
N CYS A 37 -2.35 -0.81 -9.95
CA CYS A 37 -1.89 -2.19 -9.99
C CYS A 37 -2.24 -2.95 -11.30
N GLY A 38 -3.02 -2.37 -12.21
CA GLY A 38 -3.43 -2.98 -13.49
C GLY A 38 -4.70 -3.82 -13.44
N ALA A 39 -5.26 -4.06 -12.25
CA ALA A 39 -6.53 -4.77 -12.07
C ALA A 39 -7.74 -3.82 -12.12
N GLU A 40 -8.88 -4.34 -12.53
CA GLU A 40 -10.17 -3.67 -12.33
C GLU A 40 -10.49 -3.57 -10.83
N LEU A 41 -11.20 -2.52 -10.45
CA LEU A 41 -11.69 -2.37 -9.08
C LEU A 41 -12.94 -3.25 -8.87
N PRO A 42 -13.07 -3.94 -7.71
CA PRO A 42 -12.13 -3.98 -6.60
C PRO A 42 -10.88 -4.81 -6.94
N CYS A 43 -9.70 -4.23 -6.68
CA CYS A 43 -8.45 -4.89 -6.97
C CYS A 43 -8.28 -6.14 -6.08
N ARG A 44 -8.19 -7.32 -6.69
CA ARG A 44 -7.89 -8.59 -6.01
C ARG A 44 -6.41 -9.00 -6.09
N ALA A 45 -5.54 -8.12 -6.59
CA ALA A 45 -4.12 -8.44 -6.74
C ALA A 45 -3.45 -8.54 -5.37
N ARG A 46 -2.90 -9.72 -5.07
CA ARG A 46 -2.07 -9.94 -3.88
C ARG A 46 -0.70 -9.32 -4.12
N HIS A 47 -0.43 -8.19 -3.47
CA HIS A 47 0.89 -7.57 -3.51
C HIS A 47 1.68 -7.92 -2.24
N ARG A 48 2.93 -8.33 -2.43
CA ARG A 48 3.89 -8.43 -1.34
C ARG A 48 4.15 -7.00 -0.84
N ILE A 49 3.88 -6.73 0.44
CA ILE A 49 4.08 -5.41 1.03
C ILE A 49 5.55 -5.34 1.47
N PRO A 50 6.40 -4.52 0.82
CA PRO A 50 7.79 -4.41 1.21
C PRO A 50 7.89 -3.49 2.44
N ILE A 51 7.56 -4.03 3.61
CA ILE A 51 7.74 -3.30 4.88
C ILE A 51 9.21 -3.46 5.28
N ASN A 52 10.03 -2.48 4.87
CA ASN A 52 11.40 -2.33 5.36
C ASN A 52 11.43 -1.39 6.59
N ARG A 53 12.58 -1.26 7.27
CA ARG A 53 12.70 -0.41 8.47
C ARG A 53 12.26 1.04 8.23
N GLY A 54 12.59 1.63 7.09
CA GLY A 54 12.21 3.01 6.76
C GLY A 54 10.70 3.30 6.65
N HIS A 55 9.83 2.27 6.67
CA HIS A 55 8.38 2.45 6.70
C HIS A 55 7.78 2.57 8.11
N TRP A 56 8.59 2.47 9.17
CA TRP A 56 8.09 2.58 10.54
C TRP A 56 7.81 4.04 10.94
N PRO A 57 6.64 4.34 11.53
CA PRO A 57 6.39 5.66 12.10
C PRO A 57 7.43 5.96 13.20
N GLY A 58 8.10 7.11 13.09
CA GLY A 58 9.20 7.52 13.99
C GLY A 58 10.63 7.27 13.46
N GLU A 59 10.80 6.88 12.20
CA GLU A 59 12.11 6.82 11.51
C GLU A 59 12.37 8.08 10.63
N GLN A 60 11.64 9.17 10.91
CA GLN A 60 11.98 10.52 10.45
C GLN A 60 12.71 11.20 11.63
N GLY A 61 14.02 11.01 11.68
CA GLY A 61 14.92 11.88 12.43
C GLY A 61 15.36 13.02 11.52
#